data_AF-A0A8T7AVM8-F1
#
_entry.id   AF-A0A8T7AVM8-F1
#
_cell.length_a   1.000
_cell.length_b   1.000
_cell.length_c   1.000
_cell.angle_alpha   90.00
_cell.angle_beta   90.00
_cell.angle_gamma   90.00
#
_symmetry.space_group_name_H-M   'P 1'
#
loop_
_entity.id
_entity.type
_entity.pdbx_description
1 polymer ?
#
loop_
_entity_poly.entity_id
_entity_poly.type
_entity_poly.pdbx_seq_one_letter_code
_entity_poly.pdbx_strand_id
1 'polypeptide(L)' 'MKTSFLGRQDYVPLWQAMQRFTDERNDTTPDEIWFCEHPPVFTLG' A
#
# COMPACT_ATOMS: atom_id res chain seq x y z
N MET A 1 -4.95 5.93 13.30
CA MET A 1 -4.96 6.17 11.84
C MET A 1 -3.74 6.99 11.47
N LYS A 2 -2.89 6.51 10.57
CA LYS A 2 -1.67 7.14 10.07
C LYS A 2 -1.79 7.38 8.56
N THR A 3 -1.22 8.48 8.07
CA THR A 3 -1.27 8.86 6.65
C THR A 3 0.12 8.87 6.04
N SER A 4 0.29 8.23 4.89
CA SER A 4 1.57 8.13 4.17
C SER A 4 1.43 8.66 2.74
N PHE A 5 2.29 9.61 2.34
CA PHE A 5 2.37 10.12 0.96
C PHE A 5 3.63 9.54 0.29
N LEU A 6 3.43 8.60 -0.63
CA LEU A 6 4.51 7.78 -1.21
C LEU A 6 4.95 8.26 -2.60
N GLY A 7 4.22 9.21 -3.20
CA GLY A 7 4.48 9.67 -4.56
C GLY A 7 4.31 8.56 -5.60
N ARG A 8 5.12 8.60 -6.66
CA ARG A 8 5.06 7.62 -7.74
C ARG A 8 5.75 6.31 -7.34
N GLN A 9 5.06 5.18 -7.44
CA GLN A 9 5.49 3.86 -6.98
C GLN A 9 5.14 2.77 -8.01
N ASP A 10 6.00 1.76 -8.17
CA ASP A 10 5.68 0.60 -9.00
C ASP A 10 4.54 -0.23 -8.38
N TYR A 11 3.62 -0.70 -9.21
CA TYR A 11 2.40 -1.37 -8.76
C TYR A 11 2.66 -2.64 -7.94
N VAL A 12 3.46 -3.57 -8.47
CA VAL A 12 3.69 -4.88 -7.86
C VAL A 12 4.35 -4.79 -6.47
N PRO A 13 5.48 -4.09 -6.27
CA PRO A 13 6.10 -4.02 -4.94
C PRO A 13 5.22 -3.26 -3.93
N LEU A 14 4.48 -2.23 -4.36
CA LEU A 14 3.58 -1.51 -3.46
C LEU A 14 2.41 -2.39 -3.04
N TRP A 15 1.81 -3.13 -3.97
CA TRP A 15 0.74 -4.08 -3.67
C TRP A 15 1.21 -5.18 -2.70
N GLN A 16 2.40 -5.75 -2.91
CA GLN A 16 2.98 -6.71 -1.98
C GLN A 16 3.23 -6.12 -0.59
N ALA A 17 3.64 -4.85 -0.51
CA ALA A 17 3.79 -4.15 0.76
C ALA A 17 2.44 -3.96 1.48
N MET A 18 1.36 -3.68 0.76
CA MET A 18 0.01 -3.60 1.32
C MET A 18 -0.48 -4.96 1.84
N GLN A 19 -0.18 -6.05 1.11
CA GLN A 19 -0.48 -7.42 1.56
C GLN A 19 0.28 -7.75 2.85
N ARG A 20 1.61 -7.55 2.87
CA ARG A 20 2.44 -7.80 4.06
C ARG A 20 2.00 -6.98 5.26
N PHE A 21 1.72 -5.69 5.06
CA PHE A 21 1.17 -4.85 6.12
C PHE A 21 -0.09 -5.48 6.69
N THR A 22 -1.02 -5.93 5.85
CA THR A 22 -2.27 -6.56 6.30
C THR A 22 -2.02 -7.88 7.04
N ASP A 23 -1.14 -8.73 6.52
CA ASP A 23 -0.81 -10.03 7.10
C ASP A 23 -0.14 -9.92 8.48
N GLU A 24 0.65 -8.86 8.70
CA GLU A 24 1.42 -8.63 9.93
C GLU A 24 0.67 -7.77 10.98
N ARG A 25 -0.55 -7.33 10.68
CA ARG A 25 -1.35 -6.51 11.61
C ARG A 25 -1.77 -7.28 12.85
N ASN A 26 -1.79 -6.58 13.98
CA ASN A 26 -2.37 -7.03 15.24
C ASN A 26 -3.20 -5.91 15.87
N ASP A 27 -3.77 -6.17 17.06
CA ASP A 27 -4.66 -5.24 17.78
C ASP A 27 -4.02 -3.88 18.12
N THR A 28 -2.69 -3.78 18.07
CA THR A 28 -1.95 -2.54 18.33
C THR A 28 -1.53 -1.82 17.05
N THR A 29 -1.68 -2.44 15.88
CA THR A 29 -1.27 -1.85 14.61
C THR A 29 -2.31 -0.81 14.16
N PRO A 30 -1.96 0.49 14.09
CA PRO A 30 -2.89 1.51 13.65
C PRO A 30 -3.26 1.33 12.18
N ASP A 31 -4.49 1.68 11.81
CA ASP A 31 -4.87 1.78 10.40
C ASP A 31 -3.96 2.77 9.67
N GLU A 32 -3.60 2.43 8.43
CA GLU A 32 -2.85 3.31 7.54
C GLU A 32 -3.64 3.62 6.27
N ILE A 33 -3.52 4.86 5.78
CA ILE A 33 -3.99 5.27 4.45
C ILE A 33 -2.77 5.72 3.63
N TRP A 34 -2.61 5.13 2.44
CA TRP A 34 -1.45 5.33 1.58
C TRP A 34 -1.87 6.07 0.31
N PHE A 35 -1.31 7.25 0.10
CA PHE A 35 -1.48 8.04 -1.11
C PHE A 35 -0.28 7.78 -2.04
N CYS A 36 -0.55 7.30 -3.25
CA CYS A 36 0.48 7.01 -4.25
C CYS A 36 -0.07 7.18 -5.66
N GLU A 37 0.84 7.24 -6.63
CA GLU A 37 0.56 7.19 -8.06
C GLU A 37 1.34 6.03 -8.68
N HIS A 38 0.82 5.37 -9.71
CA HIS A 38 1.54 4.33 -10.42
C HIS A 38 2.01 4.81 -11.79
N PRO A 39 3.15 4.32 -12.32
CA PRO A 39 3.39 4.32 -13.76
C PRO A 39 2.22 3.67 -14.53
N PRO A 40 2.05 3.97 -15.83
CA PRO A 40 1.01 3.34 -16.64
C PRO A 40 1.06 1.82 -16.51
N VAL A 41 -0.03 1.25 -16.01
CA VAL A 41 -0.14 -0.18 -15.73
C VAL A 41 -1.58 -0.62 -15.97
N PHE A 42 -1.76 -1.76 -16.63
CA PHE A 42 -3.05 -2.44 -16.68
C PHE A 42 -3.13 -3.44 -15.53
N THR A 43 -4.24 -3.44 -14.81
CA THR A 43 -4.56 -4.46 -13.81
C THR A 43 -5.77 -5.25 -14.28
N LEU A 44 -5.80 -6.55 -13.95
CA LEU A 44 -6.95 -7.42 -14.21
C LEU A 44 -7.38 -8.00 -12.86
N GLY A 45 -8.61 -7.65 -12.45
CA GLY A 45 -9.19 -8.09 -11.19
C GLY A 45 -9.67 -9.54 -11.18
#